data_AF-A0A2J5PC71-F1
#
_entry.id   AF-A0A2J5PC71-F1
#
_cell.length_a   1.000
_cell.length_b   1.000
_cell.length_c   1.000
_cell.angle_alpha   90.00
_cell.angle_beta   90.00
_cell.angle_gamma   90.00
#
_symmetry.space_group_name_H-M   'P 1'
#
loop_
_entity.id
_entity.type
_entity.pdbx_description
1 polymer ?
#
loop_
_entity_poly.entity_id
_entity_poly.type
_entity_poly.pdbx_seq_one_letter_code
_entity_poly.pdbx_strand_id
1 'polypeptide(L)'
;MSIDLSKLLTERRNANSANIDILTTEQMLTVINQEDQQVAHAITPYLPQIAQVVDKVAAALQAGGRLIYIGAGTSGRLGILDASECPPTFGTRPEQVVG
;
A
#
# COMPACT_ATOMS: atom_id res chain seq x y z
N MET A 1 20.43 18.05 2.26
CA MET A 1 20.95 16.68 2.08
C MET A 1 20.30 16.14 0.80
N SER A 2 21.09 15.76 -0.22
CA SER A 2 20.52 15.24 -1.48
C SER A 2 20.36 13.73 -1.34
N ILE A 3 19.15 13.21 -1.60
CA ILE A 3 18.90 11.77 -1.64
C ILE A 3 19.40 11.26 -3.00
N ASP A 4 20.21 10.20 -3.00
CA ASP A 4 20.64 9.52 -4.21
C ASP A 4 19.56 8.50 -4.65
N LEU A 5 18.72 8.92 -5.59
CA LEU A 5 17.57 8.13 -6.08
C LEU A 5 18.01 6.80 -6.71
N SER A 6 19.21 6.72 -7.28
CA SER A 6 19.69 5.50 -7.96
C SER A 6 19.83 4.30 -7.03
N LYS A 7 19.94 4.56 -5.72
CA LYS A 7 20.03 3.52 -4.69
C LYS A 7 18.68 2.99 -4.24
N LEU A 8 17.59 3.69 -4.53
CA LEU A 8 16.23 3.30 -4.13
C LEU A 8 15.70 2.23 -5.08
N LEU A 9 15.20 1.13 -4.53
CA LEU A 9 14.62 0.04 -5.33
C LEU A 9 13.44 0.54 -6.17
N THR A 10 12.62 1.44 -5.63
CA THR A 10 11.43 2.00 -6.29
C THR A 10 11.75 2.79 -7.56
N GLU A 11 12.99 3.28 -7.71
CA GLU A 11 13.44 4.07 -8.86
C GLU A 11 14.24 3.23 -9.87
N ARG A 12 14.42 1.92 -9.62
CA ARG A 12 15.14 1.03 -10.53
C ARG A 12 14.26 0.59 -11.70
N ARG A 13 14.89 0.38 -12.85
CA ARG A 13 14.24 -0.27 -13.99
C ARG A 13 14.02 -1.75 -13.70
N ASN A 14 12.83 -2.26 -14.00
CA ASN A 14 12.56 -3.68 -14.02
C ASN A 14 13.04 -4.29 -15.36
N ALA A 15 13.86 -5.33 -15.29
CA ALA A 15 14.39 -6.00 -16.48
C ALA A 15 13.30 -6.72 -17.30
N ASN A 16 12.24 -7.21 -16.65
CA ASN A 16 11.13 -7.91 -17.29
C ASN A 16 10.30 -7.00 -18.21
N SER A 17 10.33 -5.68 -17.97
CA SER A 17 9.62 -4.67 -18.74
C SER A 17 10.54 -3.80 -19.60
N ALA A 18 11.79 -4.24 -19.86
CA ALA A 18 12.78 -3.45 -20.59
C ALA A 18 12.32 -3.00 -21.99
N ASN A 19 11.45 -3.79 -22.63
CA ASN A 19 10.91 -3.57 -23.98
C ASN A 19 9.36 -3.45 -23.96
N ILE A 20 8.77 -3.03 -22.85
CA ILE A 20 7.30 -3.06 -22.66
C ILE A 20 6.52 -2.23 -23.69
N ASP A 21 7.16 -1.20 -24.25
CA ASP A 21 6.61 -0.25 -25.22
C ASP A 21 6.45 -0.81 -26.65
N ILE A 22 7.10 -1.93 -26.96
CA ILE A 22 7.02 -2.59 -28.28
C ILE A 22 6.26 -3.92 -28.27
N LEU A 23 5.74 -4.32 -27.11
CA LEU A 23 4.94 -5.54 -26.95
C LEU A 23 3.54 -5.37 -27.56
N THR A 24 2.88 -6.49 -27.90
CA THR A 24 1.44 -6.45 -28.11
C THR A 24 0.74 -6.12 -26.79
N THR A 25 -0.49 -5.60 -26.86
CA THR A 25 -1.27 -5.27 -25.66
C THR A 25 -1.42 -6.47 -24.71
N GLU A 26 -1.66 -7.67 -25.25
CA GLU A 26 -1.77 -8.90 -24.45
C GLU A 26 -0.46 -9.25 -23.73
N GLN A 27 0.67 -9.13 -24.43
CA GLN A 27 2.00 -9.36 -23.83
C GLN A 27 2.31 -8.32 -22.75
N MET A 28 2.02 -7.03 -23.00
CA MET A 28 2.19 -5.96 -22.01
C MET A 28 1.36 -6.24 -20.75
N LEU A 29 0.09 -6.59 -20.90
CA LEU A 29 -0.79 -6.93 -19.77
C LEU A 29 -0.30 -8.18 -19.04
N THR A 30 0.26 -9.15 -19.76
CA THR A 30 0.87 -10.35 -19.16
C THR A 30 2.06 -9.99 -18.27
N VAL A 31 2.95 -9.08 -18.73
CA VAL A 31 4.07 -8.59 -17.91
C VAL A 31 3.57 -7.90 -16.65
N ILE A 32 2.58 -7.00 -16.76
CA ILE A 32 2.00 -6.30 -15.60
C ILE A 32 1.41 -7.31 -14.61
N ASN A 33 0.61 -8.26 -15.09
CA ASN A 33 -0.04 -9.24 -14.23
C ASN A 33 0.98 -10.16 -13.52
N GLN A 34 2.08 -10.53 -14.17
CA GLN A 34 3.15 -11.31 -13.54
C GLN A 34 3.83 -10.56 -12.40
N GLU A 35 3.99 -9.24 -12.50
CA GLU A 35 4.51 -8.41 -11.40
C GLU A 35 3.49 -8.28 -10.26
N ASP A 36 2.21 -8.11 -10.57
CA ASP A 36 1.15 -8.01 -9.56
C ASP A 36 1.07 -9.26 -8.66
N GLN A 37 1.26 -10.44 -9.25
CA GLN A 37 1.27 -11.72 -8.52
C GLN A 37 2.36 -11.80 -7.43
N GLN A 38 3.43 -11.01 -7.55
CA GLN A 38 4.53 -10.99 -6.57
C GLN A 38 4.16 -10.22 -5.30
N VAL A 39 3.17 -9.33 -5.35
CA VAL A 39 2.83 -8.42 -4.24
C VAL A 39 2.42 -9.20 -2.99
N ALA A 40 1.54 -10.20 -3.12
CA ALA A 40 1.10 -11.00 -1.98
C ALA A 40 2.26 -11.75 -1.30
N HIS A 41 3.17 -12.29 -2.10
CA HIS A 41 4.37 -12.98 -1.61
C HIS A 41 5.33 -12.01 -0.90
N ALA A 42 5.45 -10.77 -1.40
CA ALA A 42 6.27 -9.74 -0.78
C ALA A 42 5.74 -9.29 0.58
N ILE A 43 4.42 -9.42 0.84
CA ILE A 43 3.79 -9.08 2.12
C ILE A 43 4.05 -10.17 3.18
N THR A 44 4.10 -11.45 2.79
CA THR A 44 4.28 -12.60 3.71
C THR A 44 5.36 -12.41 4.79
N PRO A 45 6.60 -12.00 4.47
CA PRO A 45 7.64 -11.83 5.50
C PRO A 45 7.36 -10.71 6.50
N TYR A 46 6.40 -9.81 6.22
CA TYR A 46 6.03 -8.68 7.08
C TYR A 46 4.78 -8.94 7.93
N LEU A 47 4.15 -10.11 7.83
CA LEU A 47 2.99 -10.45 8.65
C LEU A 47 3.23 -10.28 10.16
N PRO A 48 4.39 -10.62 10.75
CA PRO A 48 4.65 -10.35 12.17
C PRO A 48 4.61 -8.86 12.53
N GLN A 49 5.12 -7.98 11.67
CA GLN A 49 5.13 -6.54 11.87
C GLN A 49 3.73 -5.95 11.67
N ILE A 50 2.99 -6.43 10.66
CA ILE A 50 1.60 -6.04 10.43
C ILE A 50 0.75 -6.43 11.65
N ALA A 51 0.92 -7.63 12.20
CA ALA A 51 0.23 -8.05 13.41
C ALA A 51 0.49 -7.10 14.60
N GLN A 52 1.74 -6.69 14.82
CA GLN A 52 2.07 -5.71 15.86
C GLN A 52 1.39 -4.36 15.66
N VAL A 53 1.21 -3.91 14.41
CA VAL A 53 0.48 -2.68 14.10
C VAL A 53 -1.00 -2.87 14.42
N VAL A 54 -1.60 -3.98 14.00
CA VAL A 54 -3.01 -4.30 14.27
C VAL A 54 -3.28 -4.30 15.78
N ASP A 55 -2.46 -5.00 16.58
CA ASP A 55 -2.64 -5.07 18.04
C ASP A 55 -2.59 -3.68 18.70
N LYS A 56 -1.65 -2.84 18.28
CA LYS A 56 -1.51 -1.47 18.80
C LYS A 56 -2.69 -0.57 18.41
N VAL A 57 -3.14 -0.68 17.16
CA VAL A 57 -4.29 0.09 16.65
C VAL A 57 -5.57 -0.34 17.36
N ALA A 58 -5.79 -1.65 17.52
CA ALA A 58 -6.94 -2.17 18.24
C ALA A 58 -6.98 -1.65 19.68
N ALA A 59 -5.84 -1.71 20.40
CA ALA A 59 -5.73 -1.18 21.76
C ALA A 59 -6.00 0.34 21.80
N ALA A 60 -5.48 1.11 20.84
CA ALA A 60 -5.72 2.54 20.76
C ALA A 60 -7.21 2.87 20.52
N LEU A 61 -7.87 2.16 19.60
CA LEU A 61 -9.30 2.35 19.32
C LEU A 61 -10.17 1.97 20.53
N GLN A 62 -9.84 0.89 21.23
CA GLN A 62 -10.53 0.49 22.48
C GLN A 62 -10.39 1.54 23.59
N ALA A 63 -9.24 2.22 23.66
CA ALA A 63 -9.01 3.32 24.58
C ALA A 63 -9.67 4.66 24.15
N GLY A 64 -10.48 4.65 23.08
CA GLY A 64 -11.14 5.85 22.54
C GLY A 64 -10.25 6.73 21.66
N GLY A 65 -9.08 6.21 21.24
CA GLY A 65 -8.18 6.85 20.29
C GLY A 65 -8.65 6.79 18.84
N ARG A 66 -7.75 7.16 17.92
CA ARG A 66 -8.00 7.21 16.48
C ARG A 66 -6.84 6.59 15.71
N LEU A 67 -7.14 6.01 14.54
CA LEU A 67 -6.16 5.67 13.51
C LEU A 67 -6.08 6.80 12.49
N ILE A 68 -4.88 7.29 12.19
CA ILE A 68 -4.67 8.38 11.23
C ILE A 68 -3.61 7.94 10.23
N TYR A 69 -4.01 7.79 8.97
CA TYR A 69 -3.09 7.64 7.84
C TYR A 69 -2.59 9.01 7.39
N ILE A 70 -1.32 9.07 6.97
CA ILE A 70 -0.68 10.29 6.47
C ILE A 70 0.18 9.96 5.25
N GLY A 71 0.07 10.75 4.19
CA GLY A 71 0.84 10.53 2.98
C GLY A 71 0.57 11.56 1.89
N ALA A 72 1.36 11.50 0.82
CA ALA A 72 1.20 12.33 -0.38
C ALA A 72 0.88 11.46 -1.60
N GLY A 73 0.31 12.06 -2.65
CA GLY A 73 0.04 11.38 -3.91
C GLY A 73 -0.81 10.12 -3.75
N THR A 74 -0.42 9.03 -4.41
CA THR A 74 -1.12 7.74 -4.37
C THR A 74 -1.24 7.18 -2.95
N SER A 75 -0.18 7.25 -2.14
CA SER A 75 -0.20 6.72 -0.77
C SER A 75 -1.22 7.43 0.12
N GLY A 76 -1.31 8.76 0.04
CA GLY A 76 -2.32 9.51 0.79
C GLY A 76 -3.74 9.17 0.35
N ARG A 77 -3.99 9.06 -0.97
CA ARG A 77 -5.30 8.68 -1.50
C ARG A 77 -5.73 7.26 -1.09
N LEU A 78 -4.81 6.31 -0.97
CA LEU A 78 -5.11 4.97 -0.44
C LEU A 78 -5.48 5.01 1.04
N GLY A 79 -4.87 5.89 1.84
CA GLY A 79 -5.28 6.14 3.22
C GLY A 79 -6.72 6.68 3.31
N ILE A 80 -7.06 7.66 2.47
CA ILE A 80 -8.42 8.20 2.37
C ILE A 80 -9.41 7.10 1.96
N LEU A 81 -9.05 6.28 0.98
CA LEU A 81 -9.89 5.17 0.51
C LEU A 81 -10.23 4.22 1.66
N ASP A 82 -9.23 3.68 2.36
CA ASP A 82 -9.43 2.75 3.49
C ASP A 82 -10.26 3.38 4.63
N ALA A 83 -9.94 4.62 5.01
CA ALA A 83 -10.68 5.34 6.04
C ALA A 83 -12.15 5.55 5.66
N SER A 84 -12.44 5.85 4.38
CA SER A 84 -13.81 6.08 3.88
C SER A 84 -14.69 4.83 3.91
N GLU A 85 -14.08 3.64 3.85
CA GLU A 85 -14.78 2.36 3.90
C GLU A 85 -15.11 1.92 5.33
N CYS A 86 -14.45 2.49 6.35
CA CYS A 86 -14.64 2.10 7.74
C CYS A 86 -16.06 2.39 8.30
N PRO A 87 -16.69 3.56 8.07
CA PRO A 87 -18.06 3.81 8.52
C PRO A 87 -19.11 2.87 7.92
N PRO A 88 -19.21 2.67 6.58
CA PRO A 88 -20.23 1.80 6.01
C PRO A 88 -19.97 0.30 6.28
N THR A 89 -18.71 -0.11 6.46
CA THR A 89 -18.37 -1.53 6.67
C THR A 89 -18.54 -1.95 8.13
N PHE A 90 -18.11 -1.09 9.08
CA PHE A 90 -18.02 -1.45 10.50
C PHE A 90 -18.90 -0.60 11.42
N GLY A 91 -19.65 0.37 10.89
CA GLY A 91 -20.48 1.28 11.69
C GLY A 91 -19.69 2.24 12.58
N THR A 92 -18.41 2.48 12.24
CA THR A 92 -17.55 3.40 12.99
C THR A 92 -17.96 4.85 12.78
N ARG A 93 -17.66 5.71 13.75
CA ARG A 93 -17.76 7.17 13.55
C ARG A 93 -16.66 7.62 12.58
N PRO A 94 -16.91 8.59 11.68
CA PRO A 94 -15.91 9.06 10.72
C PRO A 94 -14.58 9.52 11.33
N GLU A 95 -14.58 9.96 12.60
CA GLU A 95 -13.36 10.43 13.27
C GLU A 95 -12.50 9.30 13.83
N GLN A 96 -12.96 8.04 13.85
CA GLN A 96 -12.19 6.92 14.41
C GLN A 96 -11.05 6.47 13.50
N VAL A 97 -11.23 6.54 12.19
CA VAL A 97 -10.21 6.24 11.18
C VAL A 97 -10.18 7.39 10.18
N VAL A 98 -9.02 8.01 10.00
CA VAL A 98 -8.83 9.22 9.19
C VAL A 98 -7.73 8.98 8.17
N GLY A 99 -7.93 9.42 6.93
CA GLY A 99 -6.94 9.35 5.85
C GLY A 99 -6.63 10.68 5.22
#